data_AF-A0A847IQX0-F1
#
_entry.id   AF-A0A847IQX0-F1
#
_cell.length_a   1.000
_cell.length_b   1.000
_cell.length_c   1.000
_cell.angle_alpha   90.00
_cell.angle_beta   90.00
_cell.angle_gamma   90.00
#
_symmetry.space_group_name_H-M   'P 1'
#
loop_
_entity.id
_entity.type
_entity.pdbx_description
1 polymer ?
#
loop_
_entity_poly.entity_id
_entity_poly.type
_entity_poly.pdbx_seq_one_letter_code
_entity_poly.pdbx_strand_id
1 'polypeptide(L)'
;MKKIYWLLVFGVLFSGCEKKTNFPQALNQNLKHLKDTVNVYSGIARIKVTEQMAELLNESSSSADQVFAGLNIRSVRRVFPPEEKFEARTRTAGLHLWYTVTFDQNRPLTKTAISLSELEGVQQVEYIPRKKTQEATGGLFPFNDSYFSKQWHLYNDGSISSDFIAGADINVKDVWKYYTTGDSRVIVAIVDTGVDITHPDLVDNLWVNQAELHGVEGVDDDNNGIIDDLYGANFITHTAYIRPEEHGTHVAGIVAATNNNSLGVCGIAGGNGNGT
;
A
#
# COMPACT_ATOMS: atom_id res chain seq x y z
N MET A 1 -39.12 -17.60 57.24
CA MET A 1 -39.24 -16.49 56.29
C MET A 1 -38.09 -16.57 55.31
N LYS A 2 -38.32 -17.06 54.08
CA LYS A 2 -37.29 -17.21 53.03
C LYS A 2 -37.23 -15.91 52.23
N LYS A 3 -36.06 -15.26 52.17
CA LYS A 3 -35.81 -14.09 51.33
C LYS A 3 -35.50 -14.55 49.91
N ILE A 4 -36.31 -14.13 48.96
CA ILE A 4 -36.11 -14.33 47.52
C ILE A 4 -35.23 -13.19 47.03
N TYR A 5 -34.05 -13.51 46.49
CA TYR A 5 -33.21 -12.55 45.77
C TYR A 5 -33.60 -12.56 44.30
N TRP A 6 -34.01 -11.40 43.78
CA TRP A 6 -34.20 -11.19 42.35
C TRP A 6 -32.84 -10.92 41.70
N LEU A 7 -32.42 -11.80 40.80
CA LEU A 7 -31.28 -11.58 39.92
C LEU A 7 -31.77 -10.77 38.71
N LEU A 8 -31.40 -9.49 38.64
CA LEU A 8 -31.58 -8.66 37.44
C LEU A 8 -30.42 -8.94 36.48
N VAL A 9 -30.68 -9.76 35.45
CA VAL A 9 -29.76 -9.94 34.32
C VAL A 9 -29.99 -8.76 33.37
N PHE A 10 -29.03 -7.83 33.33
CA PHE A 10 -28.98 -6.79 32.29
C PHE A 10 -28.47 -7.42 30.99
N GLY A 11 -29.38 -7.76 30.09
CA GLY A 11 -29.05 -8.11 28.71
C GLY A 11 -28.71 -6.85 27.93
N VAL A 12 -27.42 -6.60 27.69
CA VAL A 12 -26.98 -5.58 26.72
C VAL A 12 -27.18 -6.17 25.32
N LEU A 13 -28.33 -5.84 24.71
CA LEU A 13 -28.55 -6.04 23.27
C LEU A 13 -27.70 -5.02 22.51
N PHE A 14 -26.52 -5.42 22.06
CA PHE A 14 -25.85 -4.71 20.97
C PHE A 14 -26.68 -4.92 19.70
N SER A 15 -27.61 -4.01 19.45
CA SER A 15 -28.19 -3.86 18.12
C SER A 15 -27.12 -3.22 17.23
N GLY A 16 -26.23 -4.05 16.69
CA GLY A 16 -25.39 -3.67 15.57
C GLY A 16 -26.33 -3.34 14.41
N CYS A 17 -26.53 -2.05 14.17
CA CYS A 17 -27.22 -1.57 12.99
C CYS A 17 -26.26 -1.74 11.81
N GLU A 18 -26.09 -2.98 11.35
CA GLU A 18 -25.50 -3.22 10.05
C GLU A 18 -26.55 -2.77 9.03
N LYS A 19 -26.42 -1.52 8.57
CA LYS A 19 -27.09 -1.08 7.35
C LYS A 19 -26.65 -2.05 6.27
N LYS A 20 -27.50 -3.05 5.98
CA LYS A 20 -27.49 -3.73 4.70
C LYS A 20 -27.71 -2.63 3.66
N THR A 21 -26.62 -2.12 3.11
CA THR A 21 -26.65 -1.36 1.88
C THR A 21 -27.17 -2.31 0.83
N ASN A 22 -28.48 -2.26 0.61
CA ASN A 22 -29.06 -2.71 -0.65
C ASN A 22 -28.39 -1.85 -1.72
N PHE A 23 -27.34 -2.39 -2.33
CA PHE A 23 -26.78 -1.81 -3.54
C PHE A 23 -27.92 -1.85 -4.56
N PRO A 24 -28.41 -0.70 -5.04
CA PRO A 24 -29.27 -0.72 -6.21
C PRO A 24 -28.50 -1.47 -7.31
N GLN A 25 -29.20 -2.31 -8.06
CA GLN A 25 -28.73 -2.98 -9.26
C GLN A 25 -28.44 -1.91 -10.33
N ALA A 26 -27.42 -1.10 -10.07
CA ALA A 26 -26.93 -0.07 -10.96
C ALA A 26 -26.00 -0.79 -11.93
N LEU A 27 -26.49 -0.97 -13.15
CA LEU A 27 -25.66 -1.25 -14.31
C LEU A 27 -24.45 -0.29 -14.28
N ASN A 28 -23.29 -0.83 -13.90
CA ASN A 28 -21.94 -0.27 -13.94
C ASN A 28 -21.79 1.26 -13.83
N GLN A 29 -21.83 1.81 -12.60
CA GLN A 29 -21.23 3.14 -12.34
C GLN A 29 -19.72 3.19 -12.65
N ASN A 30 -19.08 2.02 -12.77
CA ASN A 30 -17.65 1.85 -13.09
C ASN A 30 -17.27 2.22 -14.54
N LEU A 31 -18.22 2.31 -15.48
CA LEU A 31 -17.91 2.70 -16.87
C LEU A 31 -17.43 4.15 -17.01
N LYS A 32 -17.75 5.03 -16.05
CA LYS A 32 -17.36 6.46 -16.11
C LYS A 32 -15.85 6.68 -16.02
N HIS A 33 -15.12 5.77 -15.36
CA HIS A 33 -13.66 5.82 -15.18
C HIS A 33 -12.90 5.09 -16.30
N LEU A 34 -13.59 4.35 -17.19
CA LEU A 34 -12.97 3.59 -18.30
C LEU A 34 -12.50 4.45 -19.48
N LYS A 35 -12.55 5.79 -19.35
CA LYS A 35 -12.17 6.72 -20.41
C LYS A 35 -10.66 6.99 -20.49
N ASP A 36 -9.91 6.74 -19.41
CA ASP A 36 -8.48 7.04 -19.37
C ASP A 36 -7.64 5.77 -19.64
N THR A 37 -7.26 5.58 -20.90
CA THR A 37 -6.41 4.46 -21.34
C THR A 37 -4.94 4.83 -21.44
N VAL A 38 -4.55 6.06 -21.10
CA VAL A 38 -3.20 6.57 -21.39
C VAL A 38 -2.16 6.12 -20.35
N ASN A 39 -2.61 5.77 -19.14
CA ASN A 39 -1.76 5.42 -18.00
C ASN A 39 -2.18 4.09 -17.36
N VAL A 40 -2.41 3.07 -18.19
CA VAL A 40 -2.86 1.75 -17.74
C VAL A 40 -2.15 0.67 -18.56
N TYR A 41 -1.97 -0.52 -17.98
CA TYR A 41 -1.41 -1.65 -18.73
C TYR A 41 -2.42 -2.14 -19.79
N SER A 42 -1.95 -2.33 -21.02
CA SER A 42 -2.73 -2.96 -22.09
C SER A 42 -2.78 -4.49 -21.90
N GLY A 43 -3.81 -5.13 -22.45
CA GLY A 43 -3.94 -6.60 -22.43
C GLY A 43 -4.25 -7.20 -21.05
N ILE A 44 -4.57 -6.38 -20.05
CA ILE A 44 -4.86 -6.83 -18.69
C ILE A 44 -5.94 -5.96 -18.03
N ALA A 45 -6.83 -6.59 -17.27
CA ALA A 45 -7.83 -5.94 -16.44
C ALA A 45 -8.05 -6.75 -15.15
N ARG A 46 -8.53 -6.09 -14.10
CA ARG A 46 -9.03 -6.78 -12.90
C ARG A 46 -10.55 -6.79 -12.89
N ILE A 47 -11.13 -7.89 -12.45
CA ILE A 47 -12.57 -8.01 -12.23
C ILE A 47 -12.83 -8.44 -10.79
N LYS A 48 -13.91 -7.89 -10.21
CA LYS A 48 -14.54 -8.46 -9.03
C LYS A 48 -15.76 -9.24 -9.47
N VAL A 49 -15.89 -10.46 -9.01
CA VAL A 49 -16.99 -11.36 -9.38
C VAL A 49 -17.86 -11.73 -8.18
N THR A 50 -19.05 -12.26 -8.43
CA THR A 50 -19.90 -12.87 -7.41
C THR A 50 -19.30 -14.18 -6.88
N GLU A 51 -19.74 -14.63 -5.70
CA GLU A 51 -19.37 -15.95 -5.15
C GLU A 51 -19.64 -17.07 -6.15
N GLN A 52 -20.83 -17.07 -6.79
CA GLN A 52 -21.21 -18.10 -7.76
C GLN A 52 -20.25 -18.15 -8.96
N MET A 53 -19.86 -16.99 -9.50
CA MET A 53 -18.89 -16.94 -10.58
C MET A 53 -17.48 -17.31 -10.10
N ALA A 54 -17.08 -16.94 -8.88
CA ALA A 54 -15.79 -17.34 -8.33
C ALA A 54 -15.68 -18.87 -8.18
N GLU A 55 -16.74 -19.54 -7.72
CA GLU A 55 -16.78 -21.01 -7.64
C GLU A 55 -16.64 -21.63 -9.05
N LEU A 56 -17.42 -21.16 -10.03
CA LEU A 56 -17.32 -21.62 -11.42
C LEU A 56 -15.91 -21.46 -12.01
N LEU A 57 -15.24 -20.33 -11.73
CA LEU A 57 -13.88 -20.06 -12.20
C LEU A 57 -12.81 -20.95 -11.54
N ASN A 58 -13.10 -21.48 -10.35
CA ASN A 58 -12.18 -22.36 -9.62
C ASN A 58 -12.41 -23.85 -9.90
N GLU A 59 -13.56 -24.24 -10.48
CA GLU A 59 -13.88 -25.63 -10.80
C GLU A 59 -12.98 -26.23 -11.89
N SER A 60 -12.81 -25.52 -13.01
CA SER A 60 -11.99 -26.00 -14.13
C SER A 60 -11.60 -24.87 -15.09
N SER A 61 -10.52 -25.08 -15.86
CA SER A 61 -10.16 -24.15 -16.94
C SER A 61 -11.24 -24.05 -18.02
N SER A 62 -11.95 -25.15 -18.31
CA SER A 62 -13.05 -25.17 -19.27
C SER A 62 -14.26 -24.34 -18.84
N SER A 63 -14.55 -24.25 -17.53
CA SER A 63 -15.61 -23.40 -17.00
C SER A 63 -15.28 -21.92 -17.21
N ALA A 64 -14.01 -21.53 -17.02
CA ALA A 64 -13.56 -20.18 -17.34
C ALA A 64 -13.66 -19.88 -18.85
N ASP A 65 -13.29 -20.81 -19.71
CA ASP A 65 -13.40 -20.63 -21.17
C ASP A 65 -14.84 -20.41 -21.63
N GLN A 66 -15.81 -21.07 -20.99
CA GLN A 66 -17.24 -20.88 -21.24
C GLN A 66 -17.72 -19.50 -20.78
N VAL A 67 -17.36 -19.10 -19.57
CA VAL A 67 -17.73 -17.78 -19.00
C VAL A 67 -17.21 -16.63 -19.85
N PHE A 68 -16.00 -16.76 -20.38
CA PHE A 68 -15.37 -15.72 -21.20
C PHE A 68 -15.44 -16.01 -22.72
N ALA A 69 -16.36 -16.87 -23.15
CA ALA A 69 -16.52 -17.24 -24.55
C ALA A 69 -16.73 -15.99 -25.42
N GLY A 70 -16.00 -15.91 -26.54
CA GLY A 70 -16.05 -14.76 -27.44
C GLY A 70 -15.25 -13.52 -26.99
N LEU A 71 -14.65 -13.53 -25.79
CA LEU A 71 -13.82 -12.42 -25.30
C LEU A 71 -12.33 -12.57 -25.60
N ASN A 72 -11.91 -13.71 -26.16
CA ASN A 72 -10.51 -14.01 -26.49
C ASN A 72 -9.56 -13.77 -25.28
N ILE A 73 -9.99 -14.25 -24.12
CA ILE A 73 -9.22 -14.19 -22.89
C ILE A 73 -8.09 -15.22 -22.96
N ARG A 74 -6.88 -14.79 -22.58
CA ARG A 74 -5.67 -15.63 -22.58
C ARG A 74 -5.44 -16.31 -21.23
N SER A 75 -5.78 -15.65 -20.13
CA SER A 75 -5.77 -16.27 -18.80
C SER A 75 -6.62 -15.49 -17.81
N VAL A 76 -7.13 -16.21 -16.82
CA VAL A 76 -7.84 -15.69 -15.66
C VAL A 76 -7.22 -16.29 -14.40
N ARG A 77 -6.81 -15.45 -13.46
CA ARG A 77 -6.15 -15.89 -12.22
C ARG A 77 -6.60 -15.04 -11.05
N ARG A 78 -6.71 -15.61 -9.86
CA ARG A 78 -6.96 -14.83 -8.64
C ARG A 78 -5.86 -13.76 -8.46
N VAL A 79 -6.27 -12.54 -8.12
CA VAL A 79 -5.35 -11.45 -7.74
C VAL A 79 -4.61 -11.83 -6.46
N PHE A 80 -5.34 -12.42 -5.51
CA PHE A 80 -4.82 -12.97 -4.26
C PHE A 80 -4.84 -14.49 -4.38
N PRO A 81 -3.69 -15.13 -4.66
CA PRO A 81 -3.61 -16.57 -4.83
C PRO A 81 -4.19 -17.33 -3.63
N PRO A 82 -4.80 -18.50 -3.85
CA PRO A 82 -5.26 -19.32 -2.74
C PRO A 82 -4.07 -19.80 -1.92
N GLU A 83 -4.18 -19.69 -0.59
CA GLU A 83 -3.19 -20.22 0.34
C GLU A 83 -3.94 -20.98 1.44
N GLU A 84 -3.77 -22.29 1.50
CA GLU A 84 -4.55 -23.19 2.37
C GLU A 84 -4.64 -22.69 3.81
N LYS A 85 -3.51 -22.21 4.35
CA LYS A 85 -3.40 -21.69 5.72
C LYS A 85 -4.25 -20.44 5.97
N PHE A 86 -4.46 -19.58 4.96
CA PHE A 86 -5.12 -18.28 5.11
C PHE A 86 -6.39 -18.14 4.29
N GLU A 87 -6.82 -19.17 3.56
CA GLU A 87 -7.94 -19.10 2.62
C GLU A 87 -9.26 -18.69 3.30
N ALA A 88 -9.55 -19.21 4.49
CA ALA A 88 -10.77 -18.80 5.22
C ALA A 88 -10.79 -17.28 5.51
N ARG A 89 -9.62 -16.70 5.82
CA ARG A 89 -9.49 -15.26 6.11
C ARG A 89 -9.60 -14.43 4.84
N THR A 90 -8.94 -14.83 3.76
CA THR A 90 -9.02 -14.13 2.46
C THR A 90 -10.44 -14.17 1.91
N ARG A 91 -11.16 -15.29 2.08
CA ARG A 91 -12.57 -15.42 1.71
C ARG A 91 -13.49 -14.54 2.55
N THR A 92 -13.29 -14.50 3.86
CA THR A 92 -14.05 -13.60 4.77
C THR A 92 -13.87 -12.12 4.38
N ALA A 93 -12.68 -11.74 3.94
CA ALA A 93 -12.38 -10.39 3.45
C ALA A 93 -12.84 -10.17 1.98
N GLY A 94 -13.37 -11.19 1.30
CA GLY A 94 -13.80 -11.11 -0.10
C GLY A 94 -12.65 -10.99 -1.11
N LEU A 95 -11.42 -11.35 -0.73
CA LEU A 95 -10.24 -11.26 -1.61
C LEU A 95 -10.23 -12.35 -2.68
N HIS A 96 -10.90 -13.49 -2.45
CA HIS A 96 -11.04 -14.56 -3.43
C HIS A 96 -11.90 -14.18 -4.64
N LEU A 97 -12.69 -13.12 -4.53
CA LEU A 97 -13.57 -12.62 -5.58
C LEU A 97 -12.85 -11.79 -6.65
N TRP A 98 -11.56 -11.52 -6.48
CA TRP A 98 -10.77 -10.67 -7.37
C TRP A 98 -9.93 -11.48 -8.33
N TYR A 99 -10.10 -11.24 -9.63
CA TYR A 99 -9.39 -11.94 -10.69
C TYR A 99 -8.68 -10.97 -11.62
N THR A 100 -7.46 -11.31 -12.01
CA THR A 100 -6.74 -10.72 -13.13
C THR A 100 -7.09 -11.48 -14.40
N VAL A 101 -7.56 -10.75 -15.39
CA VAL A 101 -7.92 -11.25 -16.72
C VAL A 101 -6.92 -10.67 -17.72
N THR A 102 -6.27 -11.54 -18.49
CA THR A 102 -5.34 -11.15 -19.57
C THR A 102 -5.94 -11.47 -20.92
N PHE A 103 -5.68 -10.63 -21.91
CA PHE A 103 -6.20 -10.74 -23.27
C PHE A 103 -5.20 -10.14 -24.26
N ASP A 104 -5.54 -10.13 -25.54
CA ASP A 104 -4.67 -9.54 -26.55
C ASP A 104 -4.41 -8.05 -26.29
N GLN A 105 -3.14 -7.67 -26.18
CA GLN A 105 -2.72 -6.28 -25.97
C GLN A 105 -3.15 -5.33 -27.10
N ASN A 106 -3.43 -5.86 -28.30
CA ASN A 106 -3.91 -5.09 -29.44
C ASN A 106 -5.42 -4.81 -29.38
N ARG A 107 -6.17 -5.49 -28.50
CA ARG A 107 -7.60 -5.23 -28.31
C ARG A 107 -7.77 -3.96 -27.48
N PRO A 108 -8.62 -2.99 -27.90
CA PRO A 108 -8.88 -1.80 -27.12
C PRO A 108 -9.39 -2.15 -25.71
N LEU A 109 -8.68 -1.67 -24.69
CA LEU A 109 -8.95 -1.95 -23.28
C LEU A 109 -10.39 -1.55 -22.89
N THR A 110 -10.89 -0.42 -23.40
CA THR A 110 -12.28 0.03 -23.19
C THR A 110 -13.29 -0.97 -23.74
N LYS A 111 -13.06 -1.52 -24.92
CA LYS A 111 -13.96 -2.53 -25.51
C LYS A 111 -13.98 -3.80 -24.66
N THR A 112 -12.81 -4.28 -24.23
CA THR A 112 -12.74 -5.47 -23.37
C THR A 112 -13.43 -5.25 -22.04
N ALA A 113 -13.20 -4.09 -21.40
CA ALA A 113 -13.81 -3.81 -20.10
C ALA A 113 -15.33 -3.65 -20.17
N ILE A 114 -15.87 -3.05 -21.23
CA ILE A 114 -17.33 -3.05 -21.47
C ILE A 114 -17.84 -4.49 -21.57
N SER A 115 -17.22 -5.32 -22.42
CA SER A 115 -17.67 -6.71 -22.59
C SER A 115 -17.56 -7.52 -21.30
N LEU A 116 -16.52 -7.32 -20.49
CA LEU A 116 -16.40 -7.96 -19.17
C LEU A 116 -17.49 -7.49 -18.22
N SER A 117 -17.82 -6.20 -18.23
CA SER A 117 -18.82 -5.59 -17.35
C SER A 117 -20.25 -6.03 -17.64
N GLU A 118 -20.49 -6.58 -18.84
CA GLU A 118 -21.79 -7.12 -19.27
C GLU A 118 -21.98 -8.59 -18.90
N LEU A 119 -20.92 -9.29 -18.47
CA LEU A 119 -21.02 -10.68 -18.06
C LEU A 119 -21.80 -10.81 -16.75
N GLU A 120 -22.72 -11.77 -16.71
CA GLU A 120 -23.41 -12.13 -15.48
C GLU A 120 -22.39 -12.60 -14.44
N GLY A 121 -22.52 -12.06 -13.23
CA GLY A 121 -21.61 -12.35 -12.13
C GLY A 121 -20.39 -11.42 -12.04
N VAL A 122 -20.10 -10.57 -13.04
CA VAL A 122 -19.09 -9.51 -12.90
C VAL A 122 -19.72 -8.30 -12.21
N GLN A 123 -19.13 -7.90 -11.07
CA GLN A 123 -19.61 -6.78 -10.25
C GLN A 123 -18.83 -5.49 -10.54
N GLN A 124 -17.55 -5.62 -10.90
CA GLN A 124 -16.66 -4.49 -11.12
C GLN A 124 -15.56 -4.86 -12.11
N VAL A 125 -15.13 -3.89 -12.91
CA VAL A 125 -13.98 -3.98 -13.80
C VAL A 125 -13.05 -2.80 -13.50
N GLU A 126 -11.77 -3.08 -13.31
CA GLU A 126 -10.73 -2.10 -13.05
C GLU A 126 -9.59 -2.21 -14.06
N TYR A 127 -9.10 -1.05 -14.49
CA TYR A 127 -7.83 -0.98 -15.19
C TYR A 127 -6.68 -1.08 -14.20
N ILE A 128 -5.57 -1.69 -14.63
CA ILE A 128 -4.35 -1.68 -13.82
C ILE A 128 -3.61 -0.39 -14.16
N PRO A 129 -3.54 0.59 -13.24
CA PRO A 129 -2.84 1.83 -13.50
C PRO A 129 -1.35 1.55 -13.73
N ARG A 130 -0.79 2.30 -14.67
CA ARG A 130 0.63 2.35 -14.97
C ARG A 130 1.06 3.79 -14.77
N LYS A 131 1.91 4.03 -13.77
CA LYS A 131 2.57 5.33 -13.64
C LYS A 131 3.46 5.52 -14.88
N LYS A 132 3.46 6.70 -15.49
CA LYS A 132 4.43 6.99 -16.55
C LYS A 132 5.82 6.92 -15.96
N THR A 133 6.74 6.30 -16.70
CA THR A 133 8.17 6.47 -16.46
C THR A 133 8.45 7.96 -16.60
N GLN A 134 8.80 8.60 -15.50
CA GLN A 134 9.46 9.91 -15.52
C GLN A 134 10.88 9.57 -15.10
N GLU A 135 11.85 9.69 -16.00
CA GLU A 135 13.25 9.60 -15.57
C GLU A 135 13.41 10.58 -14.41
N ALA A 136 13.77 10.07 -13.23
CA ALA A 136 13.95 10.91 -12.07
C ALA A 136 15.00 11.96 -12.43
N THR A 137 14.58 13.21 -12.60
CA THR A 137 15.44 14.30 -13.04
C THR A 137 16.40 14.65 -11.92
N GLY A 138 17.57 14.00 -11.90
CA GLY A 138 18.74 14.54 -11.21
C GLY A 138 19.25 13.77 -9.99
N GLY A 139 19.64 12.51 -10.16
CA GLY A 139 20.53 11.84 -9.20
C GLY A 139 21.42 10.84 -9.93
N LEU A 140 22.73 10.88 -9.71
CA LEU A 140 23.66 9.85 -10.20
C LEU A 140 23.20 8.51 -9.62
N PHE A 141 22.63 7.67 -10.47
CA PHE A 141 22.32 6.30 -10.14
C PHE A 141 23.53 5.44 -10.56
N PRO A 142 24.06 4.54 -9.71
CA PRO A 142 23.57 4.19 -8.37
C PRO A 142 23.88 5.26 -7.32
N PHE A 143 23.05 5.34 -6.27
CA PHE A 143 23.34 6.19 -5.10
C PHE A 143 24.68 5.82 -4.44
N ASN A 144 25.31 6.81 -3.81
CA ASN A 144 26.69 6.72 -3.32
C ASN A 144 26.82 6.36 -1.82
N ASP A 145 25.72 5.96 -1.18
CA ASP A 145 25.63 5.67 0.25
C ASP A 145 26.51 4.46 0.64
N SER A 146 27.28 4.61 1.72
CA SER A 146 28.42 3.74 2.03
C SER A 146 28.03 2.30 2.34
N TYR A 147 26.81 2.06 2.81
CA TYR A 147 26.28 0.74 3.14
C TYR A 147 25.11 0.29 2.26
N PHE A 148 24.82 0.97 1.15
CA PHE A 148 23.75 0.55 0.23
C PHE A 148 23.95 -0.89 -0.27
N SER A 149 25.21 -1.30 -0.51
CA SER A 149 25.56 -2.67 -0.93
C SER A 149 25.20 -3.74 0.10
N LYS A 150 24.92 -3.38 1.35
CA LYS A 150 24.50 -4.31 2.41
C LYS A 150 22.98 -4.45 2.53
N GLN A 151 22.21 -3.59 1.86
CA GLN A 151 20.75 -3.54 1.96
C GLN A 151 20.09 -4.49 0.94
N TRP A 152 20.29 -5.78 1.16
CA TRP A 152 19.76 -6.85 0.30
C TRP A 152 18.25 -6.72 0.03
N HIS A 153 17.48 -6.25 1.01
CA HIS A 153 16.04 -6.10 0.90
C HIS A 153 15.62 -5.06 -0.15
N LEU A 154 16.48 -4.08 -0.43
CA LEU A 154 16.26 -3.08 -1.48
C LEU A 154 16.65 -3.61 -2.86
N TYR A 155 17.77 -4.32 -2.93
CA TYR A 155 18.28 -4.96 -4.12
C TYR A 155 19.26 -6.07 -3.80
N ASN A 156 19.05 -7.24 -4.42
CA ASN A 156 19.83 -8.44 -4.22
C ASN A 156 20.11 -9.10 -5.58
N ASP A 157 21.34 -8.93 -6.09
CA ASP A 157 21.82 -9.62 -7.29
C ASP A 157 22.56 -10.93 -6.97
N GLY A 158 22.49 -11.40 -5.72
CA GLY A 158 23.21 -12.58 -5.25
C GLY A 158 24.68 -12.35 -4.91
N SER A 159 25.19 -11.11 -4.97
CA SER A 159 26.59 -10.81 -4.64
C SER A 159 26.87 -10.69 -3.13
N ILE A 160 25.84 -10.46 -2.31
CA ILE A 160 25.98 -10.21 -0.86
C ILE A 160 26.37 -11.49 -0.09
N SER A 161 25.77 -12.63 -0.44
CA SER A 161 26.04 -13.93 0.17
C SER A 161 25.60 -15.06 -0.76
N SER A 162 26.31 -16.19 -0.75
CA SER A 162 25.93 -17.40 -1.50
C SER A 162 24.60 -18.02 -1.04
N ASP A 163 24.16 -17.70 0.18
CA ASP A 163 22.90 -18.20 0.73
C ASP A 163 21.69 -17.37 0.28
N PHE A 164 21.93 -16.23 -0.38
CA PHE A 164 20.88 -15.30 -0.79
C PHE A 164 20.42 -15.63 -2.21
N ILE A 165 19.10 -15.70 -2.40
CA ILE A 165 18.50 -15.94 -3.71
C ILE A 165 18.44 -14.61 -4.46
N ALA A 166 19.15 -14.50 -5.58
CA ALA A 166 19.10 -13.31 -6.42
C ALA A 166 17.65 -12.97 -6.83
N GLY A 167 17.28 -11.69 -6.73
CA GLY A 167 15.93 -11.19 -6.97
C GLY A 167 14.94 -11.39 -5.81
N ALA A 168 15.36 -11.99 -4.68
CA ALA A 168 14.57 -12.01 -3.46
C ALA A 168 14.72 -10.67 -2.71
N ASP A 169 14.12 -9.62 -3.28
CA ASP A 169 14.14 -8.23 -2.82
C ASP A 169 12.86 -7.50 -3.27
N ILE A 170 12.75 -6.19 -2.98
CA ILE A 170 11.61 -5.36 -3.42
C ILE A 170 11.82 -4.70 -4.80
N ASN A 171 12.95 -4.96 -5.45
CA ASN A 171 13.40 -4.40 -6.73
C ASN A 171 13.28 -2.87 -6.81
N VAL A 172 13.78 -2.16 -5.78
CA VAL A 172 13.54 -0.71 -5.64
C VAL A 172 14.26 0.14 -6.70
N LYS A 173 15.34 -0.39 -7.30
CA LYS A 173 16.20 0.33 -8.25
C LYS A 173 15.43 0.91 -9.44
N ASP A 174 14.53 0.12 -10.03
CA ASP A 174 13.69 0.57 -11.13
C ASP A 174 12.67 1.63 -10.66
N VAL A 175 12.20 1.55 -9.41
CA VAL A 175 11.30 2.55 -8.82
C VAL A 175 12.00 3.90 -8.74
N TRP A 176 13.20 3.93 -8.17
CA TRP A 176 14.02 5.12 -8.05
C TRP A 176 14.40 5.71 -9.40
N LYS A 177 14.82 4.87 -10.35
CA LYS A 177 15.27 5.32 -11.67
C LYS A 177 14.14 5.93 -12.51
N TYR A 178 12.96 5.32 -12.47
CA TYR A 178 11.89 5.60 -13.43
C TYR A 178 10.67 6.30 -12.85
N TYR A 179 10.58 6.51 -11.53
CA TYR A 179 9.35 7.01 -10.93
C TYR A 179 9.51 8.04 -9.81
N THR A 180 10.25 7.71 -8.75
CA THR A 180 10.39 8.59 -7.56
C THR A 180 11.37 7.95 -6.58
N THR A 181 12.04 8.79 -5.80
CA THR A 181 12.90 8.38 -4.68
C THR A 181 12.32 8.80 -3.33
N GLY A 182 11.07 9.29 -3.32
CA GLY A 182 10.44 10.01 -2.21
C GLY A 182 9.64 11.21 -2.74
N ASP A 183 8.73 11.71 -1.91
CA ASP A 183 7.95 12.93 -2.16
C ASP A 183 7.65 13.55 -0.80
N SER A 184 8.23 14.71 -0.48
CA SER A 184 8.06 15.40 0.81
C SER A 184 6.61 15.74 1.17
N ARG A 185 5.66 15.66 0.21
CA ARG A 185 4.23 15.81 0.50
C ARG A 185 3.62 14.57 1.16
N VAL A 186 4.31 13.43 1.12
CA VAL A 186 3.88 12.18 1.74
C VAL A 186 4.52 12.07 3.12
N ILE A 187 3.72 12.29 4.15
CA ILE A 187 4.17 12.20 5.55
C ILE A 187 3.92 10.78 6.06
N VAL A 188 4.94 10.15 6.64
CA VAL A 188 4.86 8.82 7.26
C VAL A 188 5.06 8.96 8.77
N ALA A 189 4.04 8.62 9.55
CA ALA A 189 4.14 8.61 11.01
C ALA A 189 4.77 7.30 11.51
N ILE A 190 5.89 7.39 12.21
CA ILE A 190 6.55 6.26 12.87
C ILE A 190 6.11 6.22 14.34
N VAL A 191 5.24 5.27 14.69
CA VAL A 191 4.79 5.04 16.06
C VAL A 191 5.67 3.95 16.68
N ASP A 192 6.74 4.38 17.35
CA ASP A 192 7.80 3.49 17.86
C ASP A 192 8.40 4.05 19.17
N THR A 193 9.56 3.54 19.60
CA THR A 193 10.24 3.89 20.85
C THR A 193 10.87 5.30 20.84
N GLY A 194 10.85 5.97 19.70
CA GLY A 194 11.52 7.25 19.46
C GLY A 194 12.51 7.17 18.30
N VAL A 195 12.87 8.32 17.74
CA VAL A 195 13.79 8.47 16.60
C VAL A 195 14.90 9.43 17.02
N ASP A 196 16.14 9.12 16.67
CA ASP A 196 17.24 10.08 16.77
C ASP A 196 17.07 11.20 15.73
N ILE A 197 16.41 12.27 16.15
CA ILE A 197 16.14 13.46 15.34
C ILE A 197 17.41 14.26 14.98
N THR A 198 18.57 13.86 15.50
CA THR A 198 19.86 14.49 15.17
C THR A 198 20.73 13.60 14.27
N HIS A 199 20.25 12.41 13.90
CA HIS A 199 21.01 11.47 13.09
C HIS A 199 21.30 12.08 11.71
N PRO A 200 22.57 12.14 11.27
CA PRO A 200 22.97 12.86 10.06
C PRO A 200 22.38 12.26 8.78
N ASP A 201 22.00 10.99 8.83
CA ASP A 201 21.37 10.27 7.71
C ASP A 201 19.82 10.34 7.74
N LEU A 202 19.22 11.09 8.67
CA LEU A 202 17.76 11.21 8.81
C LEU A 202 17.27 12.66 8.88
N VAL A 203 18.11 13.58 9.37
CA VAL A 203 17.71 14.96 9.70
C VAL A 203 17.03 15.70 8.55
N ASP A 204 17.46 15.46 7.31
CA ASP A 204 16.89 16.12 6.12
C ASP A 204 15.48 15.63 5.75
N ASN A 205 15.06 14.48 6.28
CA ASN A 205 13.78 13.84 5.98
C ASN A 205 12.81 13.83 7.18
N LEU A 206 13.14 14.50 8.28
CA LEU A 206 12.22 14.67 9.40
C LEU A 206 11.07 15.60 9.00
N TRP A 207 9.84 15.18 9.34
CA TRP A 207 8.70 16.08 9.24
C TRP A 207 8.83 17.20 10.28
N VAL A 208 8.41 18.41 9.90
CA VAL A 208 8.43 19.59 10.76
C VAL A 208 7.00 20.08 10.96
N ASN A 209 6.55 20.15 12.21
CA ASN A 209 5.30 20.80 12.57
C ASN A 209 5.41 22.31 12.28
N GLN A 210 4.77 22.75 11.19
CA GLN A 210 4.86 24.14 10.74
C GLN A 210 4.16 25.12 11.69
N ALA A 211 3.18 24.66 12.47
CA ALA A 211 2.52 25.48 13.47
C ALA A 211 3.50 25.83 14.60
N GLU A 212 4.18 24.81 15.14
CA GLU A 212 5.18 24.98 16.21
C GLU A 212 6.45 25.68 15.72
N LEU A 213 6.91 25.42 14.49
CA LEU A 213 8.07 26.10 13.89
C LEU A 213 7.89 27.63 13.85
N HIS A 214 6.66 28.09 13.65
CA HIS A 214 6.29 29.50 13.57
C HIS A 214 5.52 29.97 14.82
N GLY A 215 5.50 29.12 15.85
CA GLY A 215 4.77 29.29 17.08
C GLY A 215 5.51 30.11 18.14
N VAL A 216 5.01 30.05 19.36
CA VAL A 216 5.56 30.71 20.53
C VAL A 216 6.11 29.67 21.49
N GLU A 217 7.41 29.77 21.81
CA GLU A 217 8.05 28.83 22.76
C GLU A 217 7.24 28.66 24.04
N GLY A 218 6.92 27.40 24.37
CA GLY A 218 6.15 27.02 25.54
C GLY A 218 4.62 27.10 25.35
N VAL A 219 4.15 27.29 24.13
CA VAL A 219 2.72 27.29 23.75
C VAL A 219 2.45 26.08 22.85
N ASP A 220 1.23 25.55 22.92
CA ASP A 220 0.71 24.55 21.99
C ASP A 220 -0.06 25.33 20.90
N ASP A 221 0.63 25.65 19.81
CA ASP A 221 0.16 26.59 18.79
C ASP A 221 -0.88 25.97 17.85
N ASP A 222 -0.85 24.65 17.67
CA ASP A 222 -1.87 23.92 16.89
C ASP A 222 -3.00 23.31 17.74
N ASN A 223 -2.94 23.43 19.07
CA ASN A 223 -3.87 22.87 20.04
C ASN A 223 -4.01 21.34 19.94
N ASN A 224 -2.90 20.63 19.64
CA ASN A 224 -2.88 19.17 19.54
C ASN A 224 -2.68 18.46 20.90
N GLY A 225 -2.40 19.22 21.96
CA GLY A 225 -2.22 18.74 23.32
C GLY A 225 -0.77 18.51 23.74
N ILE A 226 0.21 18.80 22.86
CA ILE A 226 1.64 18.69 23.14
C ILE A 226 2.31 20.02 22.79
N ILE A 227 2.87 20.68 23.79
CA ILE A 227 3.61 21.94 23.63
C ILE A 227 4.91 21.69 22.85
N ASP A 228 5.21 22.55 21.86
CA ASP A 228 6.46 22.62 21.09
C ASP A 228 6.83 21.31 20.33
N ASP A 229 5.87 20.53 19.82
CA ASP A 229 6.08 19.21 19.19
C ASP A 229 6.64 19.25 17.76
N LEU A 230 7.73 20.01 17.58
CA LEU A 230 8.33 20.38 16.28
C LEU A 230 8.62 19.19 15.35
N TYR A 231 9.10 18.07 15.89
CA TYR A 231 9.47 16.87 15.13
C TYR A 231 8.59 15.65 15.47
N GLY A 232 7.51 15.89 16.22
CA GLY A 232 6.61 14.86 16.72
C GLY A 232 6.54 14.81 18.25
N ALA A 233 5.83 13.81 18.76
CA ALA A 233 5.39 13.75 20.15
C ALA A 233 5.79 12.46 20.86
N ASN A 234 5.98 12.57 22.17
CA ASN A 234 6.12 11.45 23.08
C ASN A 234 4.88 11.33 23.97
N PHE A 235 3.99 10.40 23.62
CA PHE A 235 2.73 10.19 24.33
C PHE A 235 2.87 9.46 25.67
N ILE A 236 4.05 8.92 26.00
CA ILE A 236 4.29 8.33 27.33
C ILE A 236 4.48 9.46 28.35
N THR A 237 5.32 10.43 28.01
CA THR A 237 5.61 11.58 28.89
C THR A 237 4.71 12.78 28.64
N HIS A 238 3.91 12.77 27.56
CA HIS A 238 3.11 13.90 27.09
C HIS A 238 3.97 15.15 26.83
N THR A 239 5.04 14.98 26.07
CA THR A 239 5.99 16.05 25.74
C THR A 239 6.47 15.97 24.29
N ALA A 240 7.05 17.05 23.77
CA ALA A 240 7.78 17.06 22.50
C ALA A 240 9.14 16.33 22.54
N TYR A 241 9.57 15.86 23.72
CA TYR A 241 10.86 15.20 23.87
C TYR A 241 10.83 13.78 23.29
N ILE A 242 11.38 13.63 22.09
CA ILE A 242 11.61 12.34 21.44
C ILE A 242 12.96 11.81 21.93
N ARG A 243 12.92 10.71 22.69
CA ARG A 243 14.14 10.02 23.11
C ARG A 243 14.78 9.32 21.90
N PRO A 244 16.08 9.51 21.63
CA PRO A 244 16.76 8.74 20.60
C PRO A 244 16.82 7.27 21.02
N GLU A 245 16.26 6.39 20.19
CA GLU A 245 16.22 4.95 20.44
C GLU A 245 16.57 4.15 19.19
N GLU A 246 17.25 3.03 19.36
CA GLU A 246 17.79 2.24 18.23
C GLU A 246 16.68 1.68 17.33
N HIS A 247 15.60 1.16 17.93
CA HIS A 247 14.54 0.48 17.17
C HIS A 247 13.78 1.45 16.25
N GLY A 248 13.24 2.53 16.80
CA GLY A 248 12.52 3.53 16.00
C GLY A 248 13.43 4.27 15.00
N THR A 249 14.69 4.55 15.35
CA THR A 249 15.66 5.14 14.41
C THR A 249 15.96 4.19 13.25
N HIS A 250 16.11 2.90 13.51
CA HIS A 250 16.30 1.89 12.47
C HIS A 250 15.08 1.76 11.56
N VAL A 251 13.87 1.76 12.13
CA VAL A 251 12.62 1.76 11.36
C VAL A 251 12.51 3.01 10.49
N ALA A 252 12.80 4.20 11.04
CA ALA A 252 12.84 5.45 10.29
C ALA A 252 13.86 5.42 9.16
N GLY A 253 15.06 4.84 9.39
CA GLY A 253 16.11 4.69 8.39
C GLY A 253 15.69 3.83 7.19
N ILE A 254 14.96 2.72 7.43
CA ILE A 254 14.42 1.90 6.33
C ILE A 254 13.48 2.72 5.44
N VAL A 255 12.67 3.59 6.05
CA VAL A 255 11.70 4.41 5.32
C VAL A 255 12.39 5.56 4.60
N ALA A 256 13.22 6.34 5.30
CA ALA A 256 13.61 7.67 4.87
C ALA A 256 15.06 8.07 5.25
N ALA A 257 15.99 7.13 5.40
CA ALA A 257 17.41 7.52 5.41
C ALA A 257 17.76 8.31 4.14
N THR A 258 18.48 9.42 4.26
CA THR A 258 18.76 10.33 3.16
C THR A 258 19.63 9.66 2.11
N ASN A 259 19.06 9.38 0.95
CA ASN A 259 19.80 8.75 -0.14
C ASN A 259 20.82 9.72 -0.75
N ASN A 260 21.88 9.19 -1.33
CA ASN A 260 22.85 9.92 -2.15
C ASN A 260 23.59 11.05 -1.40
N ASN A 261 23.76 10.91 -0.07
CA ASN A 261 24.50 11.85 0.77
C ASN A 261 25.91 11.34 1.15
N SER A 262 26.34 10.20 0.60
CA SER A 262 27.59 9.47 0.90
C SER A 262 27.70 8.89 2.33
N LEU A 263 26.66 9.01 3.16
CA LEU A 263 26.61 8.48 4.50
C LEU A 263 25.90 7.12 4.51
N GLY A 264 25.71 6.58 5.72
CA GLY A 264 25.07 5.32 6.06
C GLY A 264 24.40 4.52 4.93
N VAL A 265 23.08 4.59 4.89
CA VAL A 265 22.19 3.67 4.16
C VAL A 265 21.16 4.44 3.35
N CYS A 266 20.48 3.74 2.44
CA CYS A 266 19.36 4.30 1.69
C CYS A 266 18.01 4.03 2.37
N GLY A 267 17.14 5.02 2.41
CA GLY A 267 15.72 4.86 2.67
C GLY A 267 14.94 4.55 1.40
N ILE A 268 13.87 3.75 1.49
CA ILE A 268 12.98 3.46 0.35
C ILE A 268 12.46 4.77 -0.28
N ALA A 269 12.12 5.75 0.55
CA ALA A 269 11.65 7.07 0.18
C ALA A 269 12.61 8.17 0.68
N GLY A 270 13.92 7.92 0.63
CA GLY A 270 14.97 8.78 1.19
C GLY A 270 15.36 10.03 0.38
N GLY A 271 14.73 10.29 -0.76
CA GLY A 271 15.07 11.43 -1.63
C GLY A 271 16.26 11.13 -2.55
N ASN A 272 16.98 12.17 -2.99
CA ASN A 272 18.13 12.06 -3.91
C ASN A 272 19.37 12.87 -3.45
N GLY A 273 19.43 13.20 -2.16
CA GLY A 273 20.55 13.92 -1.53
C GLY A 273 20.33 15.42 -1.36
N ASN A 274 19.18 15.95 -1.80
CA ASN A 274 18.77 17.35 -1.59
C ASN A 274 17.51 17.47 -0.70
N GLY A 275 17.23 16.48 0.14
CA GLY A 275 15.92 16.28 0.77
C GLY A 275 14.92 15.55 -0.14
N THR A 276 13.71 15.32 0.37
CA THR A 276 12.58 14.64 -0.30
C THR A 276 11.58 15.59 -0.94
#